data_AF-A0A963NT04-F1
#
_entry.id   AF-A0A963NT04-F1
#
_cell.length_a   1.000
_cell.length_b   1.000
_cell.length_c   1.000
_cell.angle_alpha   90.00
_cell.angle_beta   90.00
_cell.angle_gamma   90.00
#
_symmetry.space_group_name_H-M   'P 1'
#
loop_
_entity.id
_entity.type
_entity.pdbx_description
1 polymer ?
#
loop_
_entity_poly.entity_id
_entity_poly.type
_entity_poly.pdbx_seq_one_letter_code
_entity_poly.pdbx_strand_id
1 'polypeptide(L)'
;SSFHKVRGDEYQFALTLKNRAGIPVEMPAIELTLTDAQEQPVLRRVLPPSELAAPAELAAQEEWSATTAVLIASGGARITGYRVLAFYP
;
A
#
# COMPACT_ATOMS: atom_id res chain seq x y z
N SER A 1 1.35 -3.94 7.59
CA SER A 1 2.10 -3.52 6.39
C SER A 1 3.54 -3.22 6.76
N SER A 2 4.45 -3.22 5.79
CA SER A 2 5.82 -2.77 5.94
C SER A 2 6.23 -1.98 4.69
N PHE A 3 7.13 -1.02 4.87
CA PHE A 3 7.68 -0.22 3.78
C PHE A 3 9.16 0.05 4.09
N HIS A 4 10.05 -0.36 3.20
CA HIS A 4 11.47 -0.17 3.41
C HIS A 4 12.21 0.08 2.09
N LYS A 5 13.32 0.81 2.21
CA LYS A 5 14.17 1.15 1.08
C LYS A 5 15.01 -0.08 0.68
N VAL A 6 15.00 -0.44 -0.59
CA VAL A 6 15.81 -1.54 -1.14
C VAL A 6 17.14 -0.98 -1.67
N ARG A 7 17.08 -0.03 -2.60
CA ARG A 7 18.25 0.66 -3.19
C ARG A 7 17.81 1.93 -3.91
N GLY A 8 18.66 2.95 -4.01
CA GLY A 8 18.35 4.14 -4.83
C GLY A 8 16.99 4.76 -4.49
N ASP A 9 16.06 4.74 -5.44
CA ASP A 9 14.66 5.20 -5.27
C ASP A 9 13.66 4.02 -5.27
N GLU A 10 14.17 2.80 -5.13
CA GLU A 10 13.40 1.56 -5.08
C GLU A 10 13.08 1.20 -3.63
N TYR A 11 11.78 1.04 -3.36
CA TYR A 11 11.24 0.64 -2.07
C TYR A 11 10.43 -0.64 -2.23
N GLN A 12 10.40 -1.46 -1.18
CA GLN A 12 9.51 -2.61 -1.10
C GLN A 12 8.36 -2.28 -0.15
N PHE A 13 7.15 -2.44 -0.65
CA PHE A 13 5.91 -2.31 0.12
C PHE A 13 5.27 -3.68 0.28
N ALA A 14 5.01 -4.09 1.52
CA ALA A 14 4.27 -5.31 1.81
C ALA A 14 3.04 -5.01 2.67
N LEU A 15 1.95 -5.72 2.41
CA LEU A 15 0.71 -5.58 3.16
C LEU A 15 -0.05 -6.90 3.25
N THR A 16 -0.96 -6.95 4.22
CA THR A 16 -1.89 -8.05 4.42
C THR A 16 -3.26 -7.41 4.64
N LEU A 17 -4.25 -7.84 3.86
CA LEU A 17 -5.66 -7.49 4.02
C LEU A 17 -6.41 -8.68 4.58
N LYS A 18 -7.34 -8.41 5.48
CA LYS A 18 -8.26 -9.41 6.01
C LYS A 18 -9.68 -8.94 5.82
N ASN A 19 -10.48 -9.69 5.08
CA ASN A 19 -11.92 -9.50 5.06
C ASN A 19 -12.50 -10.02 6.38
N ARG A 20 -13.08 -9.14 7.19
CA ARG A 20 -13.72 -9.51 8.46
C ARG A 20 -15.23 -9.78 8.32
N ALA A 21 -15.80 -9.59 7.15
CA ALA A 21 -17.21 -9.85 6.87
C ALA A 21 -17.47 -11.33 6.59
N GLY A 22 -18.73 -11.76 6.78
CA GLY A 22 -19.19 -13.11 6.44
C GLY A 22 -19.53 -13.29 4.95
N ILE A 23 -19.23 -12.30 4.12
CA ILE A 23 -19.49 -12.28 2.67
C ILE A 23 -18.22 -11.88 1.92
N PRO A 24 -18.06 -12.29 0.65
CA PRO A 24 -17.04 -11.73 -0.23
C PRO A 24 -17.18 -10.20 -0.32
N VAL A 25 -16.05 -9.51 -0.40
CA VAL A 25 -15.99 -8.07 -0.65
C VAL A 25 -15.07 -7.81 -1.83
N GLU A 26 -15.30 -6.75 -2.59
CA GLU A 26 -14.37 -6.34 -3.64
C GLU A 26 -12.98 -6.07 -3.04
N MET A 27 -11.93 -6.28 -3.83
CA MET A 27 -10.59 -5.94 -3.39
C MET A 27 -10.42 -4.41 -3.35
N PRO A 28 -10.08 -3.81 -2.19
CA PRO A 28 -9.96 -2.36 -2.09
C PRO A 28 -8.72 -1.85 -2.84
N ALA A 29 -8.77 -0.59 -3.26
CA ALA A 29 -7.57 0.15 -3.62
C ALA A 29 -6.78 0.51 -2.35
N ILE A 30 -5.46 0.63 -2.48
CA ILE A 30 -4.57 0.99 -1.39
C ILE A 30 -3.96 2.36 -1.63
N GLU A 31 -4.20 3.32 -0.74
CA GLU A 31 -3.43 4.55 -0.69
C GLU A 31 -2.18 4.33 0.16
N LEU A 32 -1.02 4.57 -0.44
CA LEU A 32 0.27 4.68 0.24
C LEU A 32 0.67 6.15 0.30
N THR A 33 0.69 6.70 1.51
CA THR A 33 1.14 8.07 1.77
C THR A 33 2.50 8.02 2.45
N LEU A 34 3.50 8.69 1.87
CA LEU A 34 4.84 8.82 2.46
C LEU A 34 4.95 10.14 3.21
N THR A 35 5.62 10.13 4.35
CA THR A 35 5.73 11.31 5.23
C THR A 35 7.17 11.68 5.55
N ASP A 36 7.36 12.96 5.84
CA ASP A 36 8.61 13.49 6.42
C ASP A 36 8.66 13.36 7.94
N ALA A 37 9.71 13.95 8.55
CA ALA A 37 9.98 13.89 9.98
C ALA A 37 8.99 14.69 10.83
N GLN A 38 8.13 15.51 10.20
CA GLN A 38 7.04 16.26 10.83
C GLN A 38 5.68 15.59 10.56
N GLU A 39 5.69 14.34 10.08
CA GLU A 39 4.52 13.57 9.65
C GLU A 39 3.70 14.24 8.54
N GLN A 40 4.29 15.16 7.79
CA GLN A 40 3.62 15.80 6.66
C GLN A 40 3.70 14.91 5.42
N PRO A 41 2.61 14.79 4.64
CA PRO A 41 2.60 13.96 3.44
C PRO A 41 3.46 14.61 2.35
N VAL A 42 4.50 13.88 1.91
CA VAL A 42 5.39 14.32 0.82
C VAL A 42 5.03 13.68 -0.52
N LEU A 43 4.40 12.51 -0.50
CA LEU A 43 3.92 11.81 -1.68
C LEU A 43 2.69 10.99 -1.31
N ARG A 44 1.73 10.91 -2.23
CA ARG A 44 0.59 9.97 -2.15
C ARG A 44 0.50 9.20 -3.44
N ARG A 45 0.36 7.88 -3.32
CA ARG A 45 0.16 6.99 -4.46
C ARG A 45 -1.02 6.07 -4.18
N VAL A 46 -1.92 5.98 -5.14
CA VAL A 46 -2.99 4.98 -5.14
C VAL A 46 -2.49 3.76 -5.91
N LEU A 47 -2.61 2.59 -5.29
CA LEU A 47 -2.28 1.28 -5.84
C LEU A 47 -3.61 0.53 -6.06
N PRO A 48 -4.11 0.45 -7.30
CA PRO A 48 -5.29 -0.34 -7.60
C PRO A 48 -5.00 -1.85 -7.42
N PRO A 49 -6.04 -2.69 -7.25
CA PRO A 49 -5.88 -4.14 -7.12
C PRO A 49 -5.00 -4.79 -8.22
N SER A 50 -5.13 -4.31 -9.45
CA SER A 50 -4.33 -4.78 -10.59
C SER A 50 -2.83 -4.56 -10.45
N GLU A 51 -2.40 -3.43 -9.87
CA GLU A 51 -0.97 -3.16 -9.59
C GLU A 51 -0.39 -4.03 -8.48
N LEU A 52 -1.26 -4.56 -7.61
CA LEU A 52 -0.87 -5.45 -6.53
C LEU A 52 -0.98 -6.93 -6.92
N ALA A 53 -1.36 -7.24 -8.17
CA ALA A 53 -1.72 -8.57 -8.63
C ALA A 53 -2.76 -9.26 -7.71
N ALA A 54 -3.68 -8.45 -7.19
CA ALA A 54 -4.71 -8.91 -6.27
C ALA A 54 -5.90 -9.52 -7.02
N PRO A 55 -6.63 -10.49 -6.41
CA PRO A 55 -7.90 -10.95 -6.97
C PRO A 55 -8.94 -9.82 -7.02
N ALA A 56 -10.00 -10.01 -7.81
CA ALA A 56 -11.10 -9.05 -7.90
C ALA A 56 -11.89 -8.92 -6.59
N GLU A 57 -11.98 -10.01 -5.82
CA GLU A 57 -12.67 -10.09 -4.54
C GLU A 57 -11.77 -10.75 -3.48
N LEU A 58 -11.98 -10.35 -2.23
CA LEU A 58 -11.46 -11.01 -1.05
C LEU A 58 -12.60 -11.80 -0.40
N ALA A 59 -12.50 -13.13 -0.37
CA ALA A 59 -13.57 -13.98 0.12
C ALA A 59 -13.88 -13.74 1.61
N ALA A 60 -15.04 -14.21 2.06
CA ALA A 60 -15.45 -14.09 3.46
C ALA A 60 -14.37 -14.64 4.40
N GLN A 61 -14.00 -13.87 5.43
CA GLN A 61 -12.96 -14.23 6.41
C GLN A 61 -11.54 -14.46 5.83
N GLU A 62 -11.33 -14.23 4.53
CA GLU A 62 -10.05 -14.48 3.87
C GLU A 62 -9.00 -13.45 4.27
N GLU A 63 -7.75 -13.92 4.32
CA GLU A 63 -6.57 -13.09 4.45
C GLU A 63 -5.72 -13.20 3.17
N TRP A 64 -5.37 -12.06 2.60
CA TRP A 64 -4.55 -11.98 1.39
C TRP A 64 -3.35 -11.07 1.65
N SER A 65 -2.18 -11.48 1.16
CA SER A 65 -0.93 -10.73 1.33
C SER A 65 -0.27 -10.46 0.00
N ALA A 66 0.36 -9.28 -0.10
CA ALA A 66 1.14 -8.88 -1.26
C ALA A 66 2.43 -8.19 -0.87
N THR A 67 3.41 -8.29 -1.76
CA THR A 67 4.65 -7.52 -1.73
C THR A 67 4.89 -6.97 -3.12
N THR A 68 5.07 -5.66 -3.22
CA THR A 68 5.28 -4.96 -4.50
C THR A 68 6.46 -3.99 -4.40
N ALA A 69 7.18 -3.83 -5.50
CA ALA A 69 8.22 -2.83 -5.64
C ALA A 69 7.58 -1.48 -6.01
N VAL A 70 8.00 -0.43 -5.33
CA VAL A 70 7.51 0.93 -5.54
C VAL A 70 8.71 1.82 -5.85
N LEU A 71 8.73 2.38 -7.06
CA LEU A 71 9.67 3.42 -7.43
C LEU A 71 9.16 4.77 -6.95
N ILE A 72 9.97 5.48 -6.17
CA ILE A 72 9.64 6.74 -5.53
C ILE A 72 10.62 7.80 -5.98
N ALA A 73 10.22 8.62 -6.95
CA ALA A 73 10.97 9.82 -7.30
C ALA A 73 10.69 10.91 -6.25
N SER A 74 11.35 10.83 -5.09
CA SER A 74 11.10 11.76 -3.98
C SER A 74 11.62 13.18 -4.21
N GLY A 75 12.35 13.42 -5.30
CA GLY A 75 12.94 14.73 -5.60
C GLY A 75 13.91 15.21 -4.53
N GLY A 76 14.50 14.29 -3.76
CA GLY A 76 15.37 14.60 -2.61
C GLY A 76 14.62 14.79 -1.28
N ALA A 77 13.29 14.65 -1.26
CA ALA A 77 12.52 14.68 -0.02
C ALA A 77 12.93 13.51 0.89
N ARG A 78 13.21 13.82 2.16
CA ARG A 78 13.58 12.83 3.17
C ARG A 78 12.33 12.15 3.72
N ILE A 79 12.09 10.94 3.24
CA ILE A 79 11.02 10.07 3.75
C ILE A 79 11.46 9.48 5.09
N THR A 80 10.66 9.64 6.12
CA THR A 80 10.91 9.06 7.45
C THR A 80 9.74 8.22 7.96
N GLY A 81 8.59 8.27 7.30
CA GLY A 81 7.42 7.47 7.65
C GLY A 81 6.53 7.15 6.46
N TYR A 82 5.52 6.33 6.71
CA TYR A 82 4.48 6.01 5.74
C TYR A 82 3.14 5.72 6.44
N ARG A 83 2.05 5.88 5.72
CA ARG A 83 0.68 5.57 6.11
C ARG A 83 0.01 4.78 4.99
N VAL A 84 -0.87 3.85 5.38
CA VAL A 84 -1.57 2.97 4.46
C VAL A 84 -3.06 3.03 4.76
N LEU A 85 -3.86 3.23 3.72
CA LEU A 85 -5.32 3.22 3.79
C LEU A 85 -5.86 2.28 2.72
N ALA A 86 -6.81 1.42 3.10
CA ALA A 86 -7.62 0.66 2.17
C ALA A 86 -8.95 1.39 1.96
N PHE A 87 -9.38 1.56 0.72
CA PHE A 87 -10.61 2.25 0.39
C PHE A 87 -11.28 1.67 -0.87
N TYR A 88 -12.58 1.92 -1.01
CA TYR A 88 -13.34 1.63 -2.22
C TYR A 88 -13.55 2.94 -2.98
N PRO A 89 -13.12 3.04 -4.25
CA PRO A 89 -13.29 4.25 -5.05
C PRO A 89 -14.76 4.55 -5.40
#